data_AF-A0A147K711-F1
#
_entry.id   AF-A0A147K711-F1
#
_cell.length_a   1.000
_cell.length_b   1.000
_cell.length_c   1.000
_cell.angle_alpha   90.00
_cell.angle_beta   90.00
_cell.angle_gamma   90.00
#
_symmetry.space_group_name_H-M   'P 1'
#
loop_
_entity.id
_entity.type
_entity.pdbx_description
1 polymer ?
#
loop_
_entity_poly.entity_id
_entity_poly.type
_entity_poly.pdbx_seq_one_letter_code
_entity_poly.pdbx_strand_id
1 'polypeptide(L)'
;MLVEINLLPQKEKKRQIPMLIAIILLILSFIVSAGMFILTQSINGVIEDQEIILQDSIEFRIALEAQLNSYNSSNNTVQLEEAVQWAENYPLETVPVLKSLIGLLPERGFFEEFGYEEDGTITLKVRFDTTRDAAYYLTNIEGDLWYKEAELLTLEVDEEVVTETVEQSALEENELLPRYVAEYTITVDKLLVKQEIETLEEEEE
;
A
#
# COMPACT_ATOMS: atom_id res chain seq x y z
N MET A 1 -19.27 69.78 -105.76
CA MET A 1 -19.37 68.49 -105.04
C MET A 1 -19.77 68.82 -103.62
N LEU A 2 -20.96 68.38 -103.20
CA LEU A 2 -21.43 68.58 -101.83
C LEU A 2 -20.76 67.51 -100.96
N VAL A 3 -20.04 67.96 -99.95
CA VAL A 3 -19.48 67.08 -98.92
C VAL A 3 -20.58 66.86 -97.88
N GLU A 4 -21.06 65.64 -97.78
CA GLU A 4 -21.97 65.21 -96.71
C GLU A 4 -21.19 65.21 -95.39
N ILE A 5 -21.43 66.22 -94.55
CA ILE A 5 -20.91 66.25 -93.19
C ILE A 5 -21.80 65.34 -92.36
N ASN A 6 -21.23 64.22 -91.90
CA ASN A 6 -21.88 63.32 -90.97
C ASN A 6 -21.99 63.99 -89.58
N LEU A 7 -23.17 64.52 -89.25
CA LEU A 7 -23.49 65.16 -87.97
C LEU A 7 -24.07 64.14 -86.96
N LEU A 8 -23.40 63.01 -86.74
CA LEU A 8 -23.73 62.14 -85.62
C LEU A 8 -23.10 62.70 -84.34
N PRO A 9 -23.89 63.08 -83.32
CA PRO A 9 -23.35 63.51 -82.04
C PRO A 9 -22.68 62.30 -81.37
N GLN A 10 -21.36 62.37 -81.18
CA GLN A 10 -20.63 61.36 -80.44
C GLN A 10 -21.01 61.47 -78.96
N LYS A 11 -21.64 60.42 -78.43
CA LYS A 11 -22.10 60.35 -77.04
C LYS A 11 -20.94 60.64 -76.09
N GLU A 12 -21.04 61.72 -75.31
CA GLU A 12 -20.06 62.07 -74.29
C GLU A 12 -19.88 60.88 -73.34
N LYS A 13 -18.67 60.31 -73.34
CA LYS A 13 -18.31 59.25 -72.40
C LYS A 13 -18.31 59.89 -71.01
N LYS A 14 -19.38 59.64 -70.23
CA LYS A 14 -19.45 60.03 -68.81
C LYS A 14 -18.10 59.70 -68.16
N ARG A 15 -17.47 60.67 -67.48
CA ARG A 15 -16.18 60.47 -66.78
C ARG A 15 -16.36 59.35 -65.74
N GLN A 16 -16.00 58.12 -66.12
CA GLN A 16 -16.01 56.94 -65.24
C GLN A 16 -14.82 56.92 -64.28
N ILE A 17 -13.84 57.81 -64.47
CA ILE A 17 -12.62 57.94 -63.66
C ILE A 17 -12.91 58.18 -62.16
N PRO A 18 -13.73 59.17 -61.74
CA PRO A 18 -14.04 59.36 -60.32
C PRO A 18 -14.79 58.17 -59.70
N MET A 19 -15.62 57.47 -60.48
CA MET A 19 -16.33 56.28 -60.01
C MET A 19 -15.38 55.11 -59.76
N LEU A 20 -14.36 54.94 -60.61
CA LEU A 20 -13.34 53.89 -60.47
C LEU A 20 -12.43 54.18 -59.26
N ILE A 21 -12.06 55.44 -59.03
CA ILE A 21 -11.28 55.85 -57.84
C ILE A 21 -12.06 55.59 -56.54
N ALA A 22 -13.36 55.89 -56.52
CA ALA A 22 -14.21 55.64 -55.36
C ALA A 22 -14.31 54.13 -55.04
N ILE A 23 -14.40 53.27 -56.06
CA ILE A 23 -14.40 51.81 -55.88
C ILE A 23 -13.07 51.32 -55.30
N ILE A 24 -11.94 51.82 -55.80
CA ILE A 24 -10.62 51.45 -55.27
C ILE A 24 -10.47 51.86 -53.80
N LEU A 25 -10.89 53.08 -53.44
CA LEU A 25 -10.85 53.55 -52.06
C LEU A 25 -11.74 52.72 -51.13
N LEU A 26 -12.91 52.31 -51.60
CA LEU A 26 -13.82 51.47 -50.83
C LEU A 26 -13.19 50.08 -50.58
N ILE A 27 -12.60 49.48 -51.61
CA ILE A 27 -11.89 48.20 -51.49
C ILE A 27 -10.72 48.32 -50.52
N LEU A 28 -9.93 49.39 -50.60
CA LEU A 28 -8.81 49.63 -49.69
C LEU A 28 -9.28 49.79 -48.23
N SER A 29 -10.35 50.56 -48.02
CA SER A 29 -10.95 50.73 -46.69
C SER A 29 -11.44 49.41 -46.11
N PHE A 30 -12.01 48.53 -46.95
CA PHE A 30 -12.48 47.22 -46.53
C PHE A 30 -11.32 46.31 -46.11
N ILE A 31 -10.22 46.31 -46.88
CA ILE A 31 -9.01 45.54 -46.56
C ILE A 31 -8.40 46.00 -45.23
N VAL A 32 -8.29 47.31 -45.01
CA VAL A 32 -7.75 47.87 -43.76
C VAL A 32 -8.64 47.51 -42.56
N SER A 33 -9.96 47.61 -42.72
CA SER A 33 -10.91 47.25 -41.65
C SER A 33 -10.87 45.76 -41.33
N ALA A 34 -10.78 44.89 -42.34
CA ALA A 34 -10.66 43.44 -42.14
C ALA A 34 -9.33 43.08 -41.45
N GLY A 35 -8.23 43.73 -41.83
CA GLY A 35 -6.93 43.55 -41.19
C GLY A 35 -6.94 43.96 -39.71
N MET A 36 -7.52 45.11 -39.39
CA MET A 36 -7.70 45.57 -37.99
C MET A 36 -8.55 44.61 -37.16
N PHE A 37 -9.64 44.09 -37.73
CA PHE A 37 -10.52 43.14 -37.05
C PHE A 37 -9.78 41.85 -36.67
N ILE A 38 -9.03 41.26 -37.63
CA ILE A 38 -8.24 40.04 -37.39
C ILE A 38 -7.16 40.27 -36.34
N LEU A 39 -6.46 41.41 -36.39
CA LEU A 39 -5.40 41.73 -35.44
C LEU A 39 -5.93 41.85 -34.01
N THR A 40 -7.10 42.48 -33.84
CA THR A 40 -7.74 42.65 -32.53
C THR A 40 -8.21 41.30 -31.96
N GLN A 41 -8.76 40.43 -32.81
CA GLN A 41 -9.21 39.10 -32.39
C GLN A 41 -8.03 38.20 -31.98
N SER A 42 -6.89 38.30 -32.67
CA SER A 42 -5.67 37.58 -32.32
C SER A 42 -5.09 38.02 -30.98
N ILE A 43 -5.14 39.32 -30.65
CA ILE A 43 -4.62 39.83 -29.38
C ILE A 43 -5.49 39.37 -28.22
N ASN A 44 -6.82 39.38 -28.38
CA ASN A 44 -7.74 38.96 -27.34
C ASN A 44 -7.62 37.45 -27.03
N GLY A 45 -7.41 36.60 -28.05
CA GLY A 45 -7.21 35.16 -27.83
C GLY A 45 -5.95 34.84 -27.02
N VAL A 46 -4.87 35.60 -27.22
CA VAL A 46 -3.61 35.41 -26.46
C VAL A 46 -3.77 35.80 -24.98
N ILE A 47 -4.66 36.74 -24.67
CA ILE A 47 -4.92 37.16 -23.27
C ILE A 47 -5.74 36.08 -22.55
N GLU A 48 -6.74 35.50 -23.23
CA GLU A 48 -7.58 34.44 -22.67
C GLU A 48 -6.77 33.15 -22.40
N ASP A 49 -5.87 32.77 -23.30
CA ASP A 49 -4.97 31.63 -23.11
C ASP A 49 -4.01 31.84 -21.91
N GLN A 50 -3.53 33.08 -21.70
CA GLN A 50 -2.66 33.39 -20.56
C GLN A 50 -3.41 33.33 -19.22
N GLU A 51 -4.69 33.72 -19.20
CA GLU A 51 -5.52 33.65 -18.00
C GLU A 51 -5.81 32.19 -17.60
N ILE A 52 -6.06 31.32 -18.58
CA ILE A 52 -6.24 29.87 -18.37
C ILE A 52 -4.97 29.24 -17.79
N ILE A 53 -3.79 29.54 -18.35
CA ILE A 53 -2.51 29.00 -17.84
C ILE A 53 -2.24 29.45 -16.41
N LEU A 54 -2.57 30.71 -16.07
CA LEU A 54 -2.43 31.22 -14.71
C LEU A 54 -3.37 30.54 -13.74
N GLN A 55 -4.61 30.29 -14.15
CA GLN A 55 -5.59 29.59 -13.32
C GLN A 55 -5.16 28.13 -13.06
N ASP A 56 -4.75 27.40 -14.08
CA ASP A 56 -4.24 26.03 -13.95
C ASP A 56 -3.03 25.96 -13.01
N SER A 57 -2.12 26.94 -13.10
CA SER A 57 -0.96 27.01 -12.21
C SER A 57 -1.34 27.26 -10.74
N ILE A 58 -2.36 28.09 -10.49
CA ILE A 58 -2.86 28.37 -9.14
C ILE A 58 -3.55 27.13 -8.58
N GLU A 59 -4.40 26.46 -9.36
CA GLU A 59 -5.08 25.23 -8.94
C GLU A 59 -4.09 24.12 -8.63
N PHE A 60 -3.07 23.93 -9.47
CA PHE A 60 -2.00 22.97 -9.21
C PHE A 60 -1.22 23.29 -7.94
N ARG A 61 -0.93 24.58 -7.69
CA ARG A 61 -0.24 25.01 -6.46
C ARG A 61 -1.08 24.74 -5.22
N ILE A 62 -2.38 25.04 -5.25
CA ILE A 62 -3.30 24.80 -4.13
C ILE A 62 -3.42 23.30 -3.86
N ALA A 63 -3.51 22.46 -4.89
CA ALA A 63 -3.55 21.01 -4.74
C ALA A 63 -2.27 20.46 -4.09
N LEU A 64 -1.10 20.96 -4.52
CA LEU A 64 0.19 20.56 -3.96
C LEU A 64 0.35 21.04 -2.50
N GLU A 65 -0.04 22.27 -2.20
CA GLU A 65 -0.03 22.81 -0.83
C GLU A 65 -0.98 22.03 0.09
N ALA A 66 -2.17 21.65 -0.39
CA ALA A 66 -3.10 20.81 0.37
C ALA A 66 -2.50 19.41 0.66
N GLN A 67 -1.82 18.81 -0.32
CA GLN A 67 -1.14 17.52 -0.16
C GLN A 67 0.01 17.64 0.86
N LEU A 68 0.85 18.67 0.76
CA LEU A 68 1.95 18.90 1.69
C LEU A 68 1.48 19.24 3.10
N ASN A 69 0.39 20.00 3.25
CA ASN A 69 -0.19 20.29 4.57
C ASN A 69 -0.81 19.04 5.20
N SER A 70 -1.43 18.17 4.40
CA SER A 70 -1.93 16.87 4.90
C SER A 70 -0.80 15.95 5.37
N TYR A 71 0.36 15.99 4.71
CA TYR A 71 1.55 15.23 5.09
C TYR A 71 2.24 15.82 6.33
N ASN A 72 2.40 17.15 6.42
CA ASN A 72 3.12 17.79 7.52
C ASN A 72 2.31 17.90 8.82
N SER A 73 0.97 17.92 8.76
CA SER A 73 0.13 18.17 9.94
C SER A 73 -0.15 16.92 10.79
N SER A 74 0.07 15.71 10.25
CA SER A 74 -0.42 14.48 10.91
C SER A 74 0.60 13.35 11.08
N ASN A 75 1.79 13.42 10.46
CA ASN A 75 2.55 12.18 10.26
C ASN A 75 3.93 12.11 10.91
N ASN A 76 4.70 13.20 10.99
CA ASN A 76 6.08 13.03 11.46
C ASN A 76 6.19 12.69 12.95
N THR A 77 5.41 13.34 13.82
CA THR A 77 5.42 13.02 15.26
C THR A 77 4.65 11.75 15.58
N VAL A 78 3.53 11.50 14.89
CA VAL A 78 2.72 10.29 15.07
C VAL A 78 3.47 9.05 14.59
N GLN A 79 4.15 9.11 13.44
CA GLN A 79 4.99 7.99 12.96
C GLN A 79 6.21 7.78 13.84
N LEU A 80 6.80 8.84 14.41
CA LEU A 80 7.88 8.67 15.38
C LEU A 80 7.37 8.02 16.67
N GLU A 81 6.19 8.42 17.16
CA GLU A 81 5.60 7.83 18.36
C GLU A 81 5.18 6.38 18.14
N GLU A 82 4.63 6.05 16.98
CA GLU A 82 4.37 4.66 16.56
C GLU A 82 5.68 3.85 16.44
N ALA A 83 6.74 4.43 15.88
CA ALA A 83 8.05 3.78 15.80
C ALA A 83 8.71 3.57 17.17
N VAL A 84 8.52 4.51 18.10
CA VAL A 84 8.96 4.39 19.49
C VAL A 84 8.15 3.32 20.21
N GLN A 85 6.82 3.32 20.09
CA GLN A 85 5.96 2.27 20.66
C GLN A 85 6.29 0.89 20.08
N TRP A 86 6.61 0.81 18.79
CA TRP A 86 7.11 -0.42 18.18
C TRP A 86 8.43 -0.87 18.81
N ALA A 87 9.39 0.05 18.99
CA ALA A 87 10.68 -0.24 19.62
C ALA A 87 10.60 -0.53 21.13
N GLU A 88 9.59 -0.02 21.84
CA GLU A 88 9.38 -0.31 23.27
C GLU A 88 8.66 -1.63 23.53
N ASN A 89 7.81 -2.06 22.59
CA ASN A 89 7.03 -3.30 22.67
C ASN A 89 7.68 -4.48 21.94
N TYR A 90 8.77 -4.23 21.21
CA TYR A 90 9.53 -5.24 20.47
C TYR A 90 11.04 -4.98 20.61
N PRO A 91 11.88 -5.99 20.85
CA PRO A 91 11.58 -7.43 20.95
C PRO A 91 11.29 -7.87 22.39
N LEU A 92 10.29 -8.75 22.54
CA LEU A 92 10.12 -9.53 23.76
C LEU A 92 11.19 -10.64 23.77
N GLU A 93 11.82 -10.88 24.92
CA GLU A 93 12.81 -11.95 25.02
C GLU A 93 12.14 -13.30 24.81
N THR A 94 12.46 -13.96 23.69
CA THR A 94 11.85 -15.24 23.32
C THR A 94 12.43 -16.42 24.12
N VAL A 95 13.62 -16.26 24.69
CA VAL A 95 14.32 -17.33 25.43
C VAL A 95 13.57 -17.73 26.72
N PRO A 96 13.16 -16.80 27.60
CA PRO A 96 12.36 -17.15 28.78
C PRO A 96 11.03 -17.80 28.43
N VAL A 97 10.34 -17.29 27.40
CA VAL A 97 9.05 -17.85 26.94
C VAL A 97 9.22 -19.27 26.43
N LEU A 98 10.22 -19.51 25.58
CA LEU A 98 10.53 -20.85 25.09
C LEU A 98 10.91 -21.79 26.24
N LYS A 99 11.66 -21.32 27.24
CA LYS A 99 12.04 -22.11 28.42
C LYS A 99 10.81 -22.49 29.26
N SER A 100 9.83 -21.58 29.41
CA SER A 100 8.55 -21.90 30.05
C SER A 100 7.79 -22.99 29.29
N LEU A 101 7.65 -22.85 27.96
CA LEU A 101 6.99 -23.87 27.12
C LEU A 101 7.68 -25.24 27.20
N ILE A 102 9.01 -25.28 27.22
CA ILE A 102 9.77 -26.53 27.41
C ILE A 102 9.51 -27.11 28.82
N GLY A 103 9.40 -26.27 29.84
CA GLY A 103 9.12 -26.69 31.22
C GLY A 103 7.74 -27.32 31.41
N LEU A 104 6.76 -26.93 30.59
CA LEU A 104 5.40 -27.48 30.60
C LEU A 104 5.29 -28.79 29.80
N LEU A 105 6.32 -29.15 29.03
CA LEU A 105 6.34 -30.31 28.17
C LEU A 105 6.40 -31.62 28.99
N PRO A 106 5.63 -32.65 28.63
CA PRO A 106 5.75 -33.98 29.24
C PRO A 106 7.12 -34.63 28.96
N GLU A 107 7.55 -35.56 29.82
CA GLU A 107 8.89 -36.19 29.78
C GLU A 107 9.29 -36.80 28.42
N ARG A 108 8.30 -37.13 27.58
CA ARG A 108 8.49 -37.79 26.27
C ARG A 108 7.92 -36.99 25.09
N GLY A 109 7.82 -35.67 25.21
CA GLY A 109 7.48 -34.77 24.10
C GLY A 109 8.71 -34.18 23.40
N PHE A 110 8.58 -33.79 22.13
CA PHE A 110 9.63 -33.08 21.39
C PHE A 110 9.06 -31.96 20.53
N PHE A 111 9.71 -30.78 20.53
CA PHE A 111 9.36 -29.68 19.64
C PHE A 111 10.00 -29.86 18.26
N GLU A 112 9.15 -29.96 17.24
CA GLU A 112 9.60 -30.00 15.84
C GLU A 112 9.76 -28.60 15.26
N GLU A 113 8.82 -27.72 15.58
CA GLU A 113 8.76 -26.38 15.00
C GLU A 113 8.26 -25.38 16.04
N PHE A 114 8.89 -24.21 16.04
CA PHE A 114 8.51 -23.07 16.86
C PHE A 114 8.56 -21.81 15.99
N GLY A 115 7.41 -21.16 15.82
CA GLY A 115 7.25 -19.88 15.17
C GLY A 115 6.73 -18.85 16.16
N TYR A 116 7.29 -17.65 16.13
CA TYR A 116 6.80 -16.51 16.90
C TYR A 116 6.50 -15.36 15.94
N GLU A 117 5.27 -14.89 15.96
CA GLU A 117 4.79 -13.77 15.14
C GLU A 117 4.84 -12.45 15.92
N GLU A 118 4.93 -11.34 15.17
CA GLU A 118 5.06 -9.99 15.74
C GLU A 118 3.88 -9.60 16.63
N ASP A 119 2.70 -10.19 16.41
CA ASP A 119 1.47 -9.96 17.17
C ASP A 119 1.47 -10.65 18.55
N GLY A 120 2.43 -11.55 18.82
CA GLY A 120 2.51 -12.34 20.05
C GLY A 120 1.89 -13.73 19.93
N THR A 121 1.58 -14.16 18.71
CA THR A 121 1.10 -15.50 18.41
C THR A 121 2.29 -16.46 18.25
N ILE A 122 2.25 -17.58 18.97
CA ILE A 122 3.20 -18.68 18.88
C ILE A 122 2.54 -19.83 18.13
N THR A 123 3.18 -20.28 17.06
CA THR A 123 2.83 -21.50 16.35
C THR A 123 3.81 -22.59 16.75
N LEU A 124 3.29 -23.71 17.26
CA LEU A 124 4.11 -24.74 17.86
C LEU A 124 3.72 -26.12 17.33
N LYS A 125 4.68 -26.84 16.77
CA LYS A 125 4.52 -28.23 16.35
C LYS A 125 5.24 -29.15 17.32
N VAL A 126 4.50 -30.02 17.99
CA VAL A 126 5.00 -30.89 19.04
C VAL A 126 4.66 -32.34 18.73
N ARG A 127 5.66 -33.20 18.87
CA ARG A 127 5.50 -34.64 18.79
C ARG A 127 5.29 -35.25 20.19
N PHE A 128 4.29 -36.10 20.32
CA PHE A 128 3.95 -36.84 21.54
C PHE A 128 3.86 -38.35 21.28
N ASP A 129 4.06 -39.13 22.34
CA ASP A 129 3.87 -40.58 22.32
C ASP A 129 2.38 -40.98 22.45
N THR A 130 1.54 -40.12 23.05
CA THR A 130 0.10 -40.38 23.17
C THR A 130 -0.76 -39.14 22.89
N THR A 131 -1.98 -39.36 22.41
CA THR A 131 -3.00 -38.28 22.28
C THR A 131 -3.35 -37.64 23.63
N ARG A 132 -3.22 -38.38 24.74
CA ARG A 132 -3.50 -37.84 26.07
C ARG A 132 -2.47 -36.79 26.47
N ASP A 133 -1.22 -37.02 26.12
CA ASP A 133 -0.13 -36.08 26.43
C ASP A 133 -0.31 -34.76 25.67
N ALA A 134 -0.83 -34.80 24.44
CA ALA A 134 -1.18 -33.60 23.67
C ALA A 134 -2.27 -32.77 24.38
N ALA A 135 -3.38 -33.40 24.78
CA ALA A 135 -4.45 -32.70 25.50
C ALA A 135 -4.01 -32.20 26.89
N TYR A 136 -3.15 -32.96 27.57
CA TYR A 136 -2.58 -32.58 28.85
C TYR A 136 -1.67 -31.36 28.72
N TYR A 137 -0.83 -31.32 27.68
CA TYR A 137 0.03 -30.18 27.38
C TYR A 137 -0.78 -28.91 27.10
N LEU A 138 -1.86 -29.00 26.32
CA LEU A 138 -2.78 -27.86 26.11
C LEU A 138 -3.33 -27.31 27.43
N THR A 139 -3.80 -28.20 28.31
CA THR A 139 -4.35 -27.81 29.63
C THR A 139 -3.28 -27.13 30.51
N ASN A 140 -2.03 -27.59 30.43
CA ASN A 140 -0.93 -26.98 31.17
C ASN A 140 -0.60 -25.58 30.67
N ILE A 141 -0.67 -25.34 29.35
CA ILE A 141 -0.48 -24.01 28.77
C ILE A 141 -1.62 -23.07 29.18
N GLU A 142 -2.87 -23.52 29.10
CA GLU A 142 -4.04 -22.73 29.53
C GLU A 142 -4.03 -22.40 31.02
N GLY A 143 -3.33 -23.19 31.84
CA GLY A 143 -3.19 -22.99 33.27
C GLY A 143 -2.09 -22.01 33.68
N ASP A 144 -1.23 -21.59 32.76
CA ASP A 144 -0.11 -20.68 33.03
C ASP A 144 -0.52 -19.22 32.78
N LEU A 145 -0.02 -18.31 33.61
CA LEU A 145 -0.38 -16.89 33.62
C LEU A 145 0.21 -16.11 32.43
N TRP A 146 1.23 -16.67 31.77
CA TRP A 146 1.91 -16.03 30.65
C TRP A 146 1.14 -16.13 29.32
N TYR A 147 0.16 -17.04 29.22
CA TYR A 147 -0.58 -17.30 27.99
C TYR A 147 -2.06 -16.93 28.18
N LYS A 148 -2.63 -16.19 27.23
CA LYS A 148 -4.06 -15.79 27.25
C LYS A 148 -4.97 -16.88 26.73
N GLU A 149 -4.52 -17.54 25.68
CA GLU A 149 -5.29 -18.50 24.92
C GLU A 149 -4.34 -19.49 24.27
N ALA A 150 -4.74 -20.75 24.24
CA ALA A 150 -4.04 -21.81 23.53
C ALA A 150 -5.09 -22.66 22.81
N GLU A 151 -4.86 -22.94 21.53
CA GLU A 151 -5.74 -23.75 20.71
C GLU A 151 -4.94 -24.90 20.07
N LEU A 152 -5.51 -26.10 20.09
CA LEU A 152 -5.02 -27.24 19.31
C LEU A 152 -5.64 -27.18 17.90
N LEU A 153 -4.82 -26.92 16.89
CA LEU A 153 -5.25 -26.82 15.50
C LEU A 153 -5.44 -28.20 14.87
N THR A 154 -4.40 -29.03 14.96
CA THR A 154 -4.35 -30.34 14.30
C THR A 154 -3.72 -31.36 15.22
N LEU A 155 -4.16 -32.62 15.07
CA LEU A 155 -3.55 -33.77 15.71
C LEU A 155 -3.50 -34.89 14.67
N GLU A 156 -2.30 -35.20 14.22
CA GLU A 156 -2.04 -36.18 13.17
C GLU A 156 -1.22 -37.34 13.72
N VAL A 157 -1.36 -38.52 13.11
CA VAL A 157 -0.49 -39.67 13.38
C VAL A 157 0.66 -39.60 12.40
N ASP A 158 1.89 -39.59 12.92
CA ASP A 158 3.10 -39.66 12.13
C ASP A 158 3.29 -41.11 11.61
N GLU A 159 2.76 -41.37 10.41
CA GLU A 159 2.85 -42.67 9.73
C GLU A 159 4.23 -42.89 9.07
N GLU A 160 5.13 -41.90 9.09
CA GLU A 160 6.40 -41.94 8.35
C GLU A 160 7.40 -42.97 8.92
N VAL A 161 7.19 -43.42 10.17
CA VAL A 161 8.03 -44.47 10.79
C VAL A 161 7.69 -45.89 10.30
N VAL A 162 6.57 -46.10 9.58
CA VAL A 162 6.09 -47.45 9.23
C VAL A 162 6.72 -47.99 7.94
N THR A 163 7.31 -47.15 7.08
CA THR A 163 7.72 -47.56 5.71
C THR A 163 9.21 -47.78 5.47
N GLU A 164 10.12 -47.36 6.36
CA GLU A 164 11.58 -47.50 6.11
C GLU A 164 12.27 -48.73 6.73
N THR A 165 11.61 -49.52 7.59
CA THR A 165 12.28 -50.62 8.34
C THR A 165 11.71 -52.02 8.16
N VAL A 166 11.01 -52.31 7.06
CA VAL A 166 10.45 -53.68 6.83
C VAL A 166 11.45 -54.67 6.20
N GLU A 167 12.64 -54.24 5.81
CA GLU A 167 13.71 -55.19 5.45
C GLU A 167 14.79 -55.23 6.54
N GLN A 168 14.74 -56.31 7.31
CA GLN A 168 15.85 -56.87 8.11
C GLN A 168 15.96 -56.41 9.57
N SER A 169 15.07 -56.90 10.43
CA SER A 169 15.47 -57.47 11.75
C SER A 169 14.28 -58.13 12.47
N ALA A 170 14.26 -59.45 12.45
CA ALA A 170 13.54 -60.22 13.44
C ALA A 170 14.32 -60.17 14.76
N LEU A 171 13.81 -59.43 15.75
CA LEU A 171 13.98 -59.59 17.21
C LEU A 171 13.80 -58.22 17.91
N GLU A 172 12.56 -57.88 18.20
CA GLU A 172 12.04 -57.36 19.47
C GLU A 172 10.68 -56.72 19.19
N GLU A 173 9.66 -57.26 19.85
CA GLU A 173 8.27 -56.83 19.84
C GLU A 173 8.16 -55.51 20.63
N ASN A 174 8.92 -54.49 20.23
CA ASN A 174 8.78 -53.15 20.76
C ASN A 174 7.55 -52.58 20.07
N GLU A 175 6.42 -52.58 20.80
CA GLU A 175 5.16 -51.98 20.39
C GLU A 175 5.44 -50.71 19.59
N LEU A 176 5.16 -50.75 18.29
CA LEU A 176 5.20 -49.58 17.42
C LEU A 176 4.07 -48.66 17.87
N LEU A 177 4.32 -47.89 18.92
CA LEU A 177 3.39 -46.89 19.42
C LEU A 177 3.28 -45.81 18.34
N PRO A 178 2.06 -45.51 17.85
CA PRO A 178 1.87 -44.43 16.91
C PRO A 178 2.34 -43.13 17.56
N ARG A 179 3.20 -42.38 16.86
CA ARG A 179 3.60 -41.05 17.30
C ARG A 179 2.58 -40.05 16.81
N TYR A 180 2.25 -39.09 17.64
CA TYR A 180 1.27 -38.06 17.33
C TYR A 180 1.97 -36.72 17.16
N VAL A 181 1.65 -35.99 16.10
CA VAL A 181 2.11 -34.62 15.89
C VAL A 181 0.91 -33.70 16.11
N ALA A 182 1.07 -32.77 17.05
CA ALA A 182 0.06 -31.79 17.40
C ALA A 182 0.56 -30.39 17.06
N GLU A 183 -0.30 -29.60 16.43
CA GLU A 183 -0.03 -28.20 16.12
C GLU A 183 -0.87 -27.32 17.04
N TYR A 184 -0.22 -26.37 17.70
CA TYR A 184 -0.85 -25.42 18.62
C TYR A 184 -0.64 -23.99 18.15
N THR A 185 -1.64 -23.17 18.42
CA THR A 185 -1.56 -21.72 18.35
C THR A 185 -1.73 -21.18 19.76
N ILE A 186 -0.79 -20.36 20.23
CA ILE A 186 -0.79 -19.82 21.59
C ILE A 186 -0.66 -18.30 21.50
N THR A 187 -1.50 -17.56 22.22
CA THR A 187 -1.41 -16.09 22.30
C THR A 187 -0.77 -15.68 23.62
N VAL A 188 0.39 -15.02 23.55
CA VAL A 188 1.16 -14.59 24.72
C VAL A 188 0.66 -13.26 25.29
N ASP A 189 0.59 -13.13 26.62
CA ASP A 189 0.43 -11.82 27.25
C ASP A 189 1.77 -11.09 27.38
N LYS A 190 2.12 -10.32 26.35
CA LYS A 190 3.39 -9.57 26.29
C LYS A 190 3.63 -8.67 27.49
N LEU A 191 2.58 -8.10 28.08
CA LEU A 191 2.71 -7.16 29.20
C LEU A 191 3.10 -7.88 30.50
N LEU A 192 2.48 -9.04 30.77
CA LEU A 192 2.78 -9.82 31.97
C LEU A 192 4.15 -10.48 31.89
N VAL A 193 4.50 -11.02 30.72
CA VAL A 193 5.81 -11.64 30.52
C VAL A 193 6.95 -10.63 30.68
N LYS A 194 6.80 -9.41 30.15
CA LYS A 194 7.81 -8.35 30.30
C LYS A 194 7.99 -7.93 31.77
N GLN A 195 6.90 -7.78 32.51
CA GLN A 195 6.96 -7.43 33.94
C GLN A 195 7.65 -8.52 34.76
N GLU A 196 7.33 -9.79 34.51
CA GLU A 196 7.90 -10.91 35.25
C GLU A 196 9.40 -11.07 34.95
N ILE A 197 9.82 -10.88 33.69
CA ILE A 197 11.24 -10.91 33.31
C ILE A 197 12.00 -9.76 33.99
N GLU A 198 11.47 -8.53 33.94
CA GLU A 198 12.09 -7.37 34.60
C GLU A 198 12.24 -7.60 36.12
N THR A 199 11.25 -8.21 36.79
CA THR A 199 11.37 -8.55 38.22
C THR A 199 12.37 -9.66 38.52
N LEU A 200 12.54 -10.63 37.61
CA LEU A 200 13.51 -11.71 37.78
C LEU A 200 14.95 -11.22 37.58
N GLU A 201 15.15 -10.23 36.70
CA GLU A 201 16.45 -9.58 36.51
C GLU A 201 16.83 -8.69 37.71
N GLU A 202 15.87 -7.98 38.30
CA GLU A 202 16.09 -7.17 39.52
C GLU A 202 16.42 -8.01 40.78
N GLU A 203 16.01 -9.28 40.83
CA GLU A 203 16.32 -10.20 41.93
C GLU A 203 17.68 -10.91 41.77
N GLU A 204 18.29 -10.92 40.58
CA GLU A 204 19.60 -11.52 40.31
C GLU A 204 20.80 -10.55 40.47
N GLU A 205 20.56 -9.23 40.63
CA GLU A 205 21.59 -8.20 41.00
C GLU A 205 21.76 -7.99 42.52
#